data_AF-A0A916HHQ4-F1
#
_entry.id   AF-A0A916HHQ4-F1
#
_cell.length_a   1.000
_cell.length_b   1.000
_cell.length_c   1.000
_cell.angle_alpha   90.00
_cell.angle_beta   90.00
_cell.angle_gamma   90.00
#
_symmetry.space_group_name_H-M   'P 1'
#
loop_
_entity.id
_entity.type
_entity.pdbx_description
1 polymer ?
#
loop_
_entity_poly.entity_id
_entity_poly.type
_entity_poly.pdbx_seq_one_letter_code
_entity_poly.pdbx_strand_id
1 'polypeptide(L)'
;MPSEISVRDILHGGLLCCPPETPVREAARLMVEARCSSVLVEADGQIIGIWTEQDALDLDVADPAIGTVPVADSMSSPVKTLDIDTGIGEAALRFREEKVRHFLVVDSRGARRGIVSQSDIVINQGLEYFIALREIASVFNQRHTAVAGSLPLAEAVRLMRQDRLDAVIVNCPRRGLGILTERDIVRLLGTGAVTVDVADAASYPLITLPVKASLFHARKLFMERRIRHLGVTGDDGELLGLMTFADILANIEHEYVHHLREALRESEQRLADSNHHLRLAAKAFESTFEGILVTDADYVIESVNPAFTRITGYTPEDVIGRTPSLLASGRHDAEFYRQMYRALDTAGYWQGEICNRRKNGEVYVEWLTINAVRDGDDRITNYVAVFTDFTTRKAAEEQMRFLAQHDALTGLSNRGLLRDRLLRAIPHAHRNGRKLAVIFLDLNDFKIINDTLGHEAGDYTLKAVAQRLTGCVRAEDTVSRLGGDEFIVLLEELGSAADAIPVVDKIVEAIGQPIDFGGRQLQVSTSVGISIYPDHGTEPDELVRNADAAMYQAKADDSCAYRFFSGLPVCRPAAS
;
A
#
# COMPACT_ATOMS: atom_id res chain seq x y z
N MET A 1 -10.13 28.37 -13.78
CA MET A 1 -10.08 29.30 -12.64
C MET A 1 -10.70 30.60 -13.10
N PRO A 2 -11.84 31.06 -12.53
CA PRO A 2 -12.28 32.43 -12.73
C PRO A 2 -11.16 33.37 -12.25
N SER A 3 -10.86 34.42 -13.01
CA SER A 3 -9.87 35.44 -12.61
C SER A 3 -10.23 36.00 -11.23
N GLU A 4 -9.26 35.99 -10.31
CA GLU A 4 -9.40 36.54 -8.98
C GLU A 4 -9.75 38.04 -9.09
N ILE A 5 -10.87 38.46 -8.50
CA ILE A 5 -11.34 39.84 -8.56
C ILE A 5 -10.34 40.70 -7.75
N SER A 6 -9.96 41.85 -8.29
CA SER A 6 -8.99 42.78 -7.71
C SER A 6 -9.65 44.07 -7.22
N VAL A 7 -8.94 44.88 -6.43
CA VAL A 7 -9.41 46.21 -5.98
C VAL A 7 -9.79 47.10 -7.17
N ARG A 8 -9.11 46.95 -8.31
CA ARG A 8 -9.43 47.61 -9.58
C ARG A 8 -10.88 47.43 -10.02
N ASP A 9 -11.44 46.24 -9.82
CA ASP A 9 -12.75 45.84 -10.34
C ASP A 9 -13.92 46.39 -9.51
N ILE A 10 -13.64 46.81 -8.29
CA ILE A 10 -14.64 47.25 -7.29
C ILE A 10 -14.52 48.74 -6.96
N LEU A 11 -13.54 49.42 -7.57
CA LEU A 11 -13.23 50.81 -7.27
C LEU A 11 -14.38 51.73 -7.71
N HIS A 12 -14.87 52.56 -6.78
CA HIS A 12 -15.82 53.61 -7.10
C HIS A 12 -15.08 54.88 -7.55
N GLY A 13 -15.54 55.48 -8.66
CA GLY A 13 -14.93 56.69 -9.23
C GLY A 13 -15.33 57.95 -8.47
N GLY A 14 -14.32 58.76 -8.11
CA GLY A 14 -14.50 60.08 -7.49
C GLY A 14 -13.86 60.17 -6.11
N LEU A 15 -12.78 60.95 -6.00
CA LEU A 15 -12.19 61.30 -4.71
C LEU A 15 -12.85 62.59 -4.22
N LEU A 16 -13.60 62.52 -3.12
CA LEU A 16 -14.08 63.72 -2.45
C LEU A 16 -12.93 64.29 -1.63
N CYS A 17 -12.46 65.48 -2.01
CA CYS A 17 -11.36 66.18 -1.32
C CYS A 17 -11.84 67.52 -0.77
N CYS A 18 -11.22 67.96 0.34
CA CYS A 18 -11.38 69.32 0.87
C CYS A 18 -10.03 69.87 1.41
N PRO A 19 -9.85 71.21 1.44
CA PRO A 19 -8.69 71.84 2.10
C PRO A 19 -8.64 71.58 3.62
N PRO A 20 -7.46 71.62 4.27
CA PRO A 20 -7.32 71.41 5.72
C PRO A 20 -8.12 72.37 6.59
N GLU A 21 -8.27 73.62 6.14
CA GLU A 21 -9.00 74.68 6.85
C GLU A 21 -10.53 74.57 6.73
N THR A 22 -11.02 73.56 6.00
CA THR A 22 -12.46 73.36 5.81
C THR A 22 -13.11 73.05 7.16
N PRO A 23 -14.13 73.81 7.59
CA PRO A 23 -14.82 73.51 8.84
C PRO A 23 -15.44 72.11 8.81
N VAL A 24 -15.40 71.39 9.94
CA VAL A 24 -16.01 70.06 10.09
C VAL A 24 -17.46 70.01 9.60
N ARG A 25 -18.26 71.06 9.86
CA ARG A 25 -19.65 71.15 9.38
C ARG A 25 -19.73 71.09 7.86
N GLU A 26 -18.82 71.77 7.18
CA GLU A 26 -18.79 71.80 5.72
C GLU A 26 -18.28 70.47 5.16
N ALA A 27 -17.25 69.88 5.78
CA ALA A 27 -16.79 68.54 5.43
C ALA A 27 -17.91 67.48 5.61
N ALA A 28 -18.67 67.56 6.70
CA ALA A 28 -19.84 66.71 6.95
C ALA A 28 -20.93 66.89 5.87
N ARG A 29 -21.20 68.13 5.48
CA ARG A 29 -22.16 68.45 4.41
C ARG A 29 -21.72 67.87 3.07
N LEU A 30 -20.45 68.05 2.71
CA LEU A 30 -19.86 67.46 1.50
C LEU A 30 -19.98 65.94 1.49
N MET A 31 -19.69 65.29 2.62
CA MET A 31 -19.80 63.83 2.77
C MET A 31 -21.23 63.33 2.55
N VAL A 32 -22.21 64.02 3.13
CA VAL A 32 -23.64 63.69 2.99
C VAL A 32 -24.14 63.92 1.56
N GLU A 33 -23.77 65.05 0.94
CA GLU A 33 -24.16 65.41 -0.43
C GLU A 33 -23.57 64.43 -1.47
N ALA A 34 -22.29 64.07 -1.32
CA ALA A 34 -21.61 63.10 -2.17
C ALA A 34 -22.01 61.65 -1.87
N ARG A 35 -22.75 61.40 -0.78
CA ARG A 35 -23.18 60.07 -0.32
C ARG A 35 -22.01 59.10 -0.09
N CYS A 36 -20.88 59.62 0.38
CA CYS A 36 -19.72 58.82 0.78
C CYS A 36 -19.62 58.74 2.31
N SER A 37 -18.70 57.90 2.80
CA SER A 37 -18.42 57.71 4.24
C SER A 37 -17.08 58.30 4.67
N SER A 38 -16.42 59.02 3.77
CA SER A 38 -15.17 59.72 4.04
C SER A 38 -14.89 60.88 3.08
N VAL A 39 -14.06 61.81 3.54
CA VAL A 39 -13.53 62.95 2.79
C VAL A 39 -12.01 62.95 2.93
N LEU A 40 -11.28 63.06 1.83
CA LEU A 40 -9.84 63.22 1.87
C LEU A 40 -9.48 64.69 2.13
N VAL A 41 -8.44 64.92 2.92
CA VAL A 41 -7.92 66.25 3.21
C VAL A 41 -6.68 66.48 2.35
N GLU A 42 -6.71 67.51 1.51
CA GLU A 42 -5.68 67.81 0.51
C GLU A 42 -5.05 69.19 0.76
N ALA A 43 -3.71 69.22 0.86
CA ALA A 43 -2.92 70.44 0.93
C ALA A 43 -1.83 70.39 -0.14
N ASP A 44 -1.67 71.48 -0.91
CA ASP A 44 -0.66 71.61 -1.98
C ASP A 44 -0.62 70.44 -2.98
N GLY A 45 -1.79 69.86 -3.29
CA GLY A 45 -1.93 68.73 -4.21
C GLY A 45 -1.57 67.35 -3.61
N GLN A 46 -1.31 67.28 -2.30
CA GLN A 46 -1.02 66.05 -1.56
C GLN A 46 -2.11 65.73 -0.55
N ILE A 47 -2.46 64.44 -0.44
CA ILE A 47 -3.40 63.95 0.58
C ILE A 47 -2.65 63.84 1.91
N ILE A 48 -3.03 64.68 2.87
CA ILE A 48 -2.40 64.75 4.20
C ILE A 48 -3.19 63.99 5.26
N GLY A 49 -4.46 63.67 5.00
CA GLY A 49 -5.30 62.90 5.91
C GLY A 49 -6.64 62.52 5.29
N ILE A 50 -7.43 61.79 6.08
CA ILE A 50 -8.78 61.35 5.73
C ILE A 50 -9.68 61.60 6.93
N TRP A 51 -10.85 62.16 6.69
CA TRP A 51 -11.88 62.34 7.70
C TRP A 51 -13.05 61.42 7.38
N THR A 52 -13.46 60.61 8.36
CA THR A 52 -14.42 59.51 8.21
C THR A 52 -15.58 59.68 9.19
N GLU A 53 -16.63 58.85 9.03
CA GLU A 53 -17.72 58.77 10.01
C GLU A 53 -17.24 58.42 11.43
N GLN A 54 -16.13 57.68 11.56
CA GLN A 54 -15.53 57.35 12.85
C GLN A 54 -14.82 58.55 13.48
N ASP A 55 -14.13 59.37 12.68
CA ASP A 55 -13.51 60.60 13.17
C ASP A 55 -14.58 61.60 13.66
N ALA A 56 -15.77 61.59 13.05
CA ALA A 56 -16.91 62.39 13.51
C ALA A 56 -17.42 61.96 14.91
N LEU A 57 -17.28 60.68 15.28
CA LEU A 57 -17.61 60.21 16.63
C LEU A 57 -16.64 60.72 17.70
N ASP A 58 -15.41 61.05 17.34
CA ASP A 58 -14.37 61.53 18.27
C ASP A 58 -14.51 63.02 18.61
N LEU A 59 -15.38 63.74 17.91
CA LEU A 59 -15.70 65.14 18.15
C LEU A 59 -16.63 65.34 19.36
N ASP A 60 -16.37 66.35 20.18
CA ASP A 60 -17.28 66.69 21.28
C ASP A 60 -18.52 67.44 20.74
N VAL A 61 -19.58 66.70 20.45
CA VAL A 61 -20.83 67.26 19.92
C VAL A 61 -21.61 68.09 20.95
N ALA A 62 -21.17 68.12 22.22
CA ALA A 62 -21.72 69.05 23.21
C ALA A 62 -21.24 70.48 23.02
N ASP A 63 -20.09 70.69 22.35
CA ASP A 63 -19.55 72.01 22.06
C ASP A 63 -20.24 72.62 20.81
N PRO A 64 -20.99 73.73 20.95
CA PRO A 64 -21.63 74.40 19.82
C PRO A 64 -20.65 74.90 18.75
N ALA A 65 -19.38 75.12 19.11
CA ALA A 65 -18.33 75.56 18.19
C ALA A 65 -17.68 74.42 17.40
N ILE A 66 -17.97 73.16 17.73
CA ILE A 66 -17.29 71.98 17.14
C ILE A 66 -17.38 71.94 15.61
N GLY A 67 -18.49 72.41 15.04
CA GLY A 67 -18.67 72.44 13.58
C GLY A 67 -17.79 73.47 12.85
N THR A 68 -17.16 74.39 13.58
CA THR A 68 -16.27 75.44 13.04
C THR A 68 -14.79 75.07 13.10
N VAL A 69 -14.45 73.98 13.79
CA VAL A 69 -13.08 73.47 13.88
C VAL A 69 -12.61 73.02 12.48
N PRO A 70 -11.35 73.31 12.09
CA PRO A 70 -10.76 72.80 10.86
C PRO A 70 -10.77 71.27 10.82
N VAL A 71 -11.11 70.68 9.68
CA VAL A 71 -11.13 69.22 9.50
C VAL A 71 -9.76 68.58 9.74
N ALA A 72 -8.67 69.32 9.49
CA ALA A 72 -7.30 68.88 9.74
C ALA A 72 -7.01 68.55 11.22
N ASP A 73 -7.72 69.17 12.16
CA ASP A 73 -7.53 68.93 13.59
C ASP A 73 -8.25 67.65 14.08
N SER A 74 -9.14 67.10 13.24
CA SER A 74 -9.95 65.92 13.55
C SER A 74 -9.79 64.77 12.56
N MET A 75 -8.92 64.89 11.56
CA MET A 75 -8.72 63.84 10.55
C MET A 75 -7.76 62.75 11.03
N SER A 76 -7.94 61.55 10.49
CA SER A 76 -6.96 60.48 10.59
C SER A 76 -5.78 60.73 9.63
N SER A 77 -4.54 60.65 10.15
CA SER A 77 -3.31 60.86 9.37
C SER A 77 -2.16 59.97 9.88
N PRO A 78 -1.29 59.42 9.00
CA PRO A 78 -1.34 59.47 7.53
C PRO A 78 -2.40 58.53 6.94
N VAL A 79 -2.89 58.85 5.74
CA VAL A 79 -3.86 57.99 5.02
C VAL A 79 -3.20 56.69 4.60
N LYS A 80 -3.79 55.56 5.00
CA LYS A 80 -3.33 54.24 4.59
C LYS A 80 -3.64 53.98 3.13
N THR A 81 -2.73 53.30 2.42
CA THR A 81 -2.87 53.02 0.99
C THR A 81 -2.91 51.53 0.65
N LEU A 82 -3.62 51.19 -0.42
CA LEU A 82 -3.65 49.88 -1.09
C LEU A 82 -3.23 50.02 -2.55
N ASP A 83 -2.54 49.01 -3.10
CA ASP A 83 -2.27 48.96 -4.53
C ASP A 83 -3.55 48.56 -5.30
N ILE A 84 -3.75 49.15 -6.48
CA ILE A 84 -4.93 48.90 -7.31
C ILE A 84 -5.05 47.44 -7.77
N ASP A 85 -3.92 46.74 -7.88
CA ASP A 85 -3.88 45.34 -8.31
C ASP A 85 -3.89 44.36 -7.13
N THR A 86 -4.03 44.85 -5.89
CA THR A 86 -4.23 43.99 -4.70
C THR A 86 -5.49 43.15 -4.86
N GLY A 87 -5.39 41.84 -4.61
CA GLY A 87 -6.53 40.93 -4.61
C GLY A 87 -7.49 41.21 -3.46
N ILE A 88 -8.79 40.95 -3.64
CA ILE A 88 -9.81 41.24 -2.61
C ILE A 88 -9.53 40.53 -1.27
N GLY A 89 -9.01 39.29 -1.30
CA GLY A 89 -8.66 38.55 -0.08
C GLY A 89 -7.51 39.18 0.72
N GLU A 90 -6.48 39.68 0.03
CA GLU A 90 -5.37 40.39 0.66
C GLU A 90 -5.81 41.76 1.20
N ALA A 91 -6.64 42.49 0.45
CA ALA A 91 -7.21 43.75 0.92
C ALA A 91 -8.05 43.55 2.20
N ALA A 92 -8.84 42.48 2.28
CA ALA A 92 -9.61 42.13 3.48
C ALA A 92 -8.72 41.89 4.71
N LEU A 93 -7.60 41.19 4.54
CA LEU A 93 -6.61 40.98 5.59
C LEU A 93 -6.04 42.30 6.09
N ARG A 94 -5.67 43.21 5.18
CA ARG A 94 -5.13 44.53 5.53
C ARG A 94 -6.13 45.41 6.28
N PHE A 95 -7.41 45.39 5.89
CA PHE A 95 -8.47 46.08 6.65
C PHE A 95 -8.54 45.59 8.11
N ARG A 96 -8.41 44.28 8.33
CA ARG A 96 -8.46 43.68 9.67
C ARG A 96 -7.21 44.01 10.51
N GLU A 97 -6.03 43.94 9.92
CA GLU A 97 -4.76 44.17 10.61
C GLU A 97 -4.55 45.64 10.96
N GLU A 98 -4.84 46.54 10.02
CA GLU A 98 -4.62 47.97 10.18
C GLU A 98 -5.78 48.71 10.86
N LYS A 99 -6.92 48.02 11.06
CA LYS A 99 -8.12 48.52 11.76
C LYS A 99 -8.61 49.88 11.22
N VAL A 100 -8.56 50.05 9.90
CA VAL A 100 -9.09 51.21 9.17
C VAL A 100 -10.40 50.85 8.48
N ARG A 101 -11.24 51.83 8.17
CA ARG A 101 -12.48 51.62 7.40
C ARG A 101 -12.31 51.89 5.90
N HIS A 102 -11.26 52.62 5.53
CA HIS A 102 -10.97 53.01 4.15
C HIS A 102 -9.47 52.94 3.85
N PHE A 103 -9.15 52.61 2.60
CA PHE A 103 -7.81 52.78 2.04
C PHE A 103 -7.88 53.68 0.81
N LEU A 104 -6.89 54.56 0.68
CA LEU A 104 -6.62 55.26 -0.57
C LEU A 104 -5.97 54.28 -1.55
N VAL A 105 -6.59 54.09 -2.71
CA VAL A 105 -6.08 53.18 -3.74
C VAL A 105 -5.11 53.95 -4.64
N VAL A 106 -3.89 53.43 -4.76
CA VAL A 106 -2.81 53.96 -5.59
C VAL A 106 -2.41 52.94 -6.65
N ASP A 107 -1.88 53.40 -7.77
CA ASP A 107 -1.24 52.50 -8.74
C ASP A 107 0.27 52.33 -8.47
N SER A 108 0.91 51.47 -9.25
CA SER A 108 2.35 51.20 -9.19
C SER A 108 3.26 52.42 -9.42
N ARG A 109 2.72 53.55 -9.88
CA ARG A 109 3.43 54.83 -10.05
C ARG A 109 3.11 55.81 -8.91
N GLY A 110 2.36 55.39 -7.90
CA GLY A 110 1.90 56.20 -6.78
C GLY A 110 0.78 57.16 -7.12
N ALA A 111 0.16 57.05 -8.31
CA ALA A 111 -0.94 57.91 -8.69
C ALA A 111 -2.22 57.47 -7.98
N ARG A 112 -2.96 58.43 -7.41
CA ARG A 112 -4.25 58.21 -6.77
C ARG A 112 -5.30 57.75 -7.78
N ARG A 113 -5.98 56.63 -7.48
CA ARG A 113 -6.99 56.04 -8.37
C ARG A 113 -8.39 56.07 -7.80
N GLY A 114 -8.54 55.97 -6.48
CA GLY A 114 -9.84 56.01 -5.83
C GLY A 114 -9.74 55.68 -4.35
N ILE A 115 -10.88 55.40 -3.73
CA ILE A 115 -10.98 54.95 -2.35
C ILE A 115 -11.74 53.63 -2.34
N VAL A 116 -11.31 52.71 -1.47
CA VAL A 116 -12.03 51.47 -1.22
C VAL A 116 -12.39 51.42 0.27
N SER A 117 -13.63 51.10 0.56
CA SER A 117 -14.10 50.88 1.93
C SER A 117 -14.11 49.39 2.26
N GLN A 118 -14.09 49.08 3.56
CA GLN A 118 -14.26 47.71 4.03
C GLN A 118 -15.56 47.09 3.50
N SER A 119 -16.64 47.89 3.37
CA SER A 119 -17.92 47.42 2.80
C SER A 119 -17.80 47.01 1.34
N ASP A 120 -17.00 47.71 0.54
CA ASP A 120 -16.82 47.40 -0.89
C ASP A 120 -16.12 46.05 -1.08
N ILE A 121 -15.13 45.73 -0.25
CA ILE A 121 -14.46 44.42 -0.22
C ILE A 121 -15.49 43.32 0.06
N VAL A 122 -16.28 43.51 1.12
CA VAL A 122 -17.22 42.48 1.56
C VAL A 122 -18.33 42.24 0.51
N ILE A 123 -18.84 43.30 -0.14
CA ILE A 123 -19.91 43.18 -1.15
C ILE A 123 -19.45 42.32 -2.33
N ASN A 124 -18.17 42.43 -2.69
CA ASN A 124 -17.59 41.89 -3.92
C ASN A 124 -16.72 40.64 -3.72
N GLN A 125 -16.65 40.09 -2.50
CA GLN A 125 -15.87 38.88 -2.18
C GLN A 125 -16.41 37.56 -2.80
N GLY A 126 -17.48 37.60 -3.60
CA GLY A 126 -17.94 36.41 -4.35
C GLY A 126 -18.51 35.26 -3.51
N LEU A 127 -18.83 35.48 -2.23
CA LEU A 127 -19.27 34.45 -1.26
C LEU A 127 -20.74 34.00 -1.42
N GLU A 128 -21.36 34.23 -2.58
CA GLU A 128 -22.80 34.05 -2.83
C GLU A 128 -23.27 32.62 -2.58
N TYR A 129 -22.51 31.64 -3.07
CA TYR A 129 -22.85 30.22 -2.91
C TYR A 129 -22.76 29.73 -1.46
N PHE A 130 -21.86 30.29 -0.64
CA PHE A 130 -21.59 29.82 0.72
C PHE A 130 -22.53 30.46 1.75
N ILE A 131 -22.89 31.72 1.54
CA ILE A 131 -23.82 32.48 2.37
C ILE A 131 -25.28 31.97 2.21
N ALA A 132 -25.59 31.32 1.08
CA ALA A 132 -26.93 30.86 0.74
C ALA A 132 -27.50 29.79 1.69
N LEU A 133 -26.64 28.97 2.29
CA LEU A 133 -27.05 27.78 3.07
C LEU A 133 -26.92 27.95 4.60
N ARG A 134 -26.50 29.13 5.08
CA ARG A 134 -26.27 29.37 6.52
C ARG A 134 -27.27 30.35 7.11
N GLU A 135 -27.60 30.14 8.38
CA GLU A 135 -28.48 31.00 9.16
C GLU A 135 -27.69 32.07 9.94
N ILE A 136 -28.36 33.18 10.27
CA ILE A 136 -27.86 34.25 11.13
C ILE A 136 -27.32 33.69 12.46
N ALA A 137 -27.99 32.67 13.03
CA ALA A 137 -27.59 31.99 14.24
C ALA A 137 -26.12 31.49 14.25
N SER A 138 -25.55 31.14 13.09
CA SER A 138 -24.20 30.56 13.04
C SER A 138 -23.07 31.59 13.17
N VAL A 139 -23.38 32.89 13.07
CA VAL A 139 -22.37 33.97 13.14
C VAL A 139 -22.76 35.10 14.08
N PHE A 140 -24.00 35.14 14.56
CA PHE A 140 -24.53 36.21 15.38
C PHE A 140 -23.98 36.19 16.80
N ASN A 141 -23.48 37.35 17.25
CA ASN A 141 -23.02 37.58 18.61
C ASN A 141 -24.00 38.53 19.31
N GLN A 142 -24.55 38.15 20.47
CA GLN A 142 -25.61 38.88 21.20
C GLN A 142 -25.08 40.17 21.85
N ARG A 143 -24.68 41.15 21.05
CA ARG A 143 -24.17 42.44 21.54
C ARG A 143 -25.02 43.57 21.00
N HIS A 144 -25.59 44.34 21.92
CA HIS A 144 -26.23 45.59 21.60
C HIS A 144 -26.36 46.47 22.83
N THR A 145 -26.31 47.78 22.61
CA THR A 145 -26.55 48.79 23.64
C THR A 145 -27.80 49.56 23.27
N ALA A 146 -28.77 49.60 24.19
CA ALA A 146 -30.02 50.33 24.01
C ALA A 146 -30.05 51.58 24.89
N VAL A 147 -30.47 52.71 24.33
CA VAL A 147 -30.63 53.98 25.02
C VAL A 147 -32.08 54.47 24.95
N ALA A 148 -32.50 55.25 25.95
CA ALA A 148 -33.80 55.91 25.93
C ALA A 148 -33.82 57.02 24.87
N GLY A 149 -34.93 57.17 24.15
CA GLY A 149 -35.06 58.19 23.12
C GLY A 149 -34.96 59.64 23.63
N SER A 150 -35.22 59.87 24.93
CA SER A 150 -35.07 61.19 25.58
C SER A 150 -33.64 61.48 26.04
N LEU A 151 -32.67 60.59 25.78
CA LEU A 151 -31.27 60.85 26.10
C LEU A 151 -30.76 61.96 25.18
N PRO A 152 -30.00 62.95 25.69
CA PRO A 152 -29.35 63.95 24.84
C PRO A 152 -28.37 63.29 23.86
N LEU A 153 -28.31 63.77 22.62
CA LEU A 153 -27.43 63.22 21.59
C LEU A 153 -25.97 63.13 22.06
N ALA A 154 -25.46 64.18 22.71
CA ALA A 154 -24.07 64.22 23.18
C ALA A 154 -23.74 63.09 24.16
N GLU A 155 -24.68 62.68 25.01
CA GLU A 155 -24.48 61.58 25.93
C GLU A 155 -24.47 60.22 25.21
N ALA A 156 -25.32 60.04 24.20
CA ALA A 156 -25.29 58.85 23.35
C ALA A 156 -23.99 58.75 22.53
N VAL A 157 -23.50 59.87 21.98
CA VAL A 157 -22.21 59.91 21.25
C VAL A 157 -21.06 59.56 22.18
N ARG A 158 -21.06 60.07 23.42
CA ARG A 158 -20.06 59.71 24.44
C ARG A 158 -20.09 58.22 24.76
N LEU A 159 -21.28 57.63 24.90
CA LEU A 159 -21.45 56.20 25.12
C LEU A 159 -20.90 55.38 23.95
N MET A 160 -21.26 55.76 22.72
CA MET A 160 -20.74 55.12 21.50
C MET A 160 -19.21 55.15 21.45
N ARG A 161 -18.58 56.29 21.79
CA ARG A 161 -17.13 56.42 21.83
C ARG A 161 -16.48 55.56 22.91
N GLN A 162 -17.01 55.62 24.14
CA GLN A 162 -16.46 54.90 25.29
C GLN A 162 -16.48 53.38 25.07
N ASP A 163 -17.58 52.87 24.54
CA ASP A 163 -17.77 51.43 24.31
C ASP A 163 -17.34 50.99 22.90
N ARG A 164 -16.81 51.91 22.08
CA ARG A 164 -16.38 51.68 20.69
C ARG A 164 -17.47 51.04 19.84
N LEU A 165 -18.66 51.64 19.87
CA LEU A 165 -19.85 51.17 19.18
C LEU A 165 -20.10 51.99 17.91
N ASP A 166 -20.33 51.28 16.81
CA ASP A 166 -20.72 51.87 15.52
C ASP A 166 -22.19 52.32 15.48
N ALA A 167 -23.01 51.75 16.38
CA ALA A 167 -24.43 52.05 16.50
C ALA A 167 -24.98 51.73 17.90
N VAL A 168 -26.07 52.40 18.26
CA VAL A 168 -26.88 52.09 19.44
C VAL A 168 -28.36 51.97 19.06
N ILE A 169 -29.08 51.09 19.73
CA ILE A 169 -30.53 50.96 19.58
C ILE A 169 -31.21 52.06 20.40
N VAL A 170 -32.25 52.63 19.83
CA VAL A 170 -32.99 53.72 20.46
C VAL A 170 -34.40 53.26 20.76
N ASN A 171 -34.75 53.23 22.04
CA ASN A 171 -36.11 52.91 22.46
C ASN A 171 -36.94 54.19 22.59
N CYS A 172 -37.91 54.37 21.68
CA CYS A 172 -38.85 55.50 21.73
C CYS A 172 -40.28 54.97 21.90
N PRO A 173 -40.97 55.27 23.02
CA PRO A 173 -42.33 54.78 23.27
C PRO A 173 -43.35 55.13 22.18
N ARG A 174 -43.13 56.22 21.42
CA ARG A 174 -44.02 56.66 20.33
C ARG A 174 -43.67 56.09 18.96
N ARG A 175 -42.40 55.77 18.69
CA ARG A 175 -41.91 55.36 17.35
C ARG A 175 -41.40 53.91 17.31
N GLY A 176 -41.34 53.22 18.45
CA GLY A 176 -40.78 51.88 18.58
C GLY A 176 -39.26 51.89 18.67
N LEU A 177 -38.63 50.80 18.24
CA LEU A 177 -37.18 50.65 18.19
C LEU A 177 -36.61 51.33 16.95
N GLY A 178 -35.59 52.17 17.16
CA GLY A 178 -34.79 52.81 16.12
C GLY A 178 -33.31 52.52 16.30
N ILE A 179 -32.49 53.14 15.46
CA ILE A 179 -31.03 53.02 15.52
C ILE A 179 -30.38 54.38 15.29
N LEU A 180 -29.38 54.69 16.12
CA LEU A 180 -28.49 55.82 15.93
C LEU A 180 -27.14 55.27 15.48
N THR A 181 -26.63 55.77 14.36
CA THR A 181 -25.35 55.34 13.77
C THR A 181 -24.39 56.52 13.61
N GLU A 182 -23.11 56.24 13.36
CA GLU A 182 -22.09 57.25 12.99
C GLU A 182 -22.57 58.19 11.88
N ARG A 183 -23.29 57.64 10.89
CA ARG A 183 -23.81 58.39 9.75
C ARG A 183 -24.85 59.44 10.14
N ASP A 184 -25.66 59.14 11.15
CA ASP A 184 -26.66 60.09 11.65
C ASP A 184 -25.97 61.29 12.34
N ILE A 185 -24.85 61.04 13.03
CA ILE A 185 -24.04 62.08 13.69
C ILE A 185 -23.44 63.02 12.65
N VAL A 186 -22.83 62.47 11.59
CA VAL A 186 -22.33 63.26 10.45
C VAL A 186 -23.43 64.11 9.84
N ARG A 187 -24.61 63.53 9.60
CA ARG A 187 -25.75 64.29 9.04
C ARG A 187 -26.12 65.48 9.91
N LEU A 188 -26.16 65.30 11.24
CA LEU A 188 -26.51 66.35 12.19
C LEU A 188 -25.42 67.41 12.34
N LEU A 189 -24.14 67.02 12.26
CA LEU A 189 -23.02 67.96 12.20
C LEU A 189 -23.14 68.86 10.96
N GLY A 190 -23.48 68.31 9.80
CA GLY A 190 -23.67 69.05 8.55
C GLY A 190 -24.82 70.05 8.60
N THR A 191 -25.93 69.71 9.28
CA THR A 191 -27.08 70.62 9.45
C THR A 191 -26.92 71.57 10.65
N GLY A 192 -25.92 71.36 11.51
CA GLY A 192 -25.74 72.10 12.77
C GLY A 192 -26.76 71.74 13.86
N ALA A 193 -27.54 70.67 13.68
CA ALA A 193 -28.62 70.27 14.59
C ALA A 193 -28.12 69.28 15.66
N VAL A 194 -27.08 69.68 16.41
CA VAL A 194 -26.40 68.79 17.38
C VAL A 194 -27.03 68.81 18.78
N THR A 195 -27.86 69.81 19.09
CA THR A 195 -28.59 69.93 20.36
C THR A 195 -29.99 69.33 20.25
N VAL A 196 -30.06 68.01 20.04
CA VAL A 196 -31.31 67.25 19.91
C VAL A 196 -31.30 66.03 20.83
N ASP A 197 -32.48 65.50 21.12
CA ASP A 197 -32.61 64.19 21.76
C ASP A 197 -32.37 63.08 20.74
N VAL A 198 -31.92 61.92 21.23
CA VAL A 198 -31.60 60.77 20.38
C VAL A 198 -32.80 60.30 19.55
N ALA A 199 -34.03 60.47 20.05
CA ALA A 199 -35.26 60.11 19.31
C ALA A 199 -35.47 60.92 18.02
N ASP A 200 -34.93 62.14 17.94
CA ASP A 200 -34.99 62.98 16.73
C ASP A 200 -33.76 62.81 15.84
N ALA A 201 -32.65 62.34 16.41
CA ALA A 201 -31.43 62.01 15.68
C ALA A 201 -31.48 60.65 14.97
N ALA A 202 -32.16 59.67 15.57
CA ALA A 202 -32.14 58.27 15.16
C ALA A 202 -33.03 57.97 13.95
N SER A 203 -32.70 56.88 13.25
CA SER A 203 -33.47 56.34 12.14
C SER A 203 -34.49 55.31 12.62
N TYR A 204 -35.71 55.37 12.08
CA TYR A 204 -36.83 54.47 12.40
C TYR A 204 -37.52 53.94 11.13
N PRO A 205 -38.07 52.71 11.14
CA PRO A 205 -37.92 51.68 12.18
C PRO A 205 -36.54 51.00 12.11
N LEU A 206 -36.10 50.37 13.21
CA LEU A 206 -34.99 49.42 13.16
C LEU A 206 -35.36 48.25 12.23
N ILE A 207 -34.57 48.03 11.17
CA ILE A 207 -34.78 46.92 10.24
C ILE A 207 -34.26 45.64 10.90
N THR A 208 -35.11 44.62 11.01
CA THR A 208 -34.78 43.37 11.71
C THR A 208 -34.93 42.13 10.83
N LEU A 209 -34.24 41.06 11.23
CA LEU A 209 -34.42 39.70 10.73
C LEU A 209 -34.48 38.68 11.87
N PRO A 210 -35.27 37.60 11.75
CA PRO A 210 -35.21 36.48 12.68
C PRO A 210 -33.83 35.82 12.71
N VAL A 211 -33.40 35.31 13.86
CA VAL A 211 -32.11 34.62 14.03
C VAL A 211 -31.94 33.39 13.13
N LYS A 212 -33.05 32.79 12.68
CA LYS A 212 -33.08 31.66 11.73
C LYS A 212 -33.09 32.07 10.27
N ALA A 213 -33.13 33.37 9.95
CA ALA A 213 -33.07 33.83 8.57
C ALA A 213 -31.70 33.53 7.97
N SER A 214 -31.62 33.33 6.65
CA SER A 214 -30.36 33.07 5.98
C SER A 214 -29.45 34.29 5.96
N LEU A 215 -28.13 34.07 6.02
CA LEU A 215 -27.14 35.12 5.84
C LEU A 215 -27.25 35.79 4.47
N PHE A 216 -27.76 35.05 3.47
CA PHE A 216 -28.04 35.60 2.15
C PHE A 216 -29.14 36.66 2.20
N HIS A 217 -30.19 36.42 2.98
CA HIS A 217 -31.24 37.41 3.19
C HIS A 217 -30.70 38.65 3.93
N ALA A 218 -29.87 38.46 4.96
CA ALA A 218 -29.21 39.56 5.65
C ALA A 218 -28.37 40.43 4.70
N ARG A 219 -27.51 39.80 3.87
CA ARG A 219 -26.73 40.50 2.84
C ARG A 219 -27.60 41.25 1.85
N LYS A 220 -28.66 40.61 1.35
CA LYS A 220 -29.60 41.25 0.42
C LYS A 220 -30.22 42.50 1.03
N LEU A 221 -30.62 42.47 2.31
CA LEU A 221 -31.16 43.64 2.99
C LEU A 221 -30.11 44.74 3.20
N PHE A 222 -28.87 44.41 3.58
CA PHE A 222 -27.78 45.40 3.67
C PHE A 222 -27.62 46.16 2.35
N MET A 223 -27.61 45.44 1.22
CA MET A 223 -27.44 46.03 -0.11
C MET A 223 -28.68 46.82 -0.57
N GLU A 224 -29.88 46.25 -0.48
CA GLU A 224 -31.11 46.89 -0.98
C GLU A 224 -31.49 48.13 -0.16
N ARG A 225 -31.33 48.07 1.16
CA ARG A 225 -31.69 49.19 2.05
C ARG A 225 -30.53 50.15 2.29
N ARG A 226 -29.34 49.85 1.78
CA ARG A 226 -28.11 50.66 1.95
C ARG A 226 -27.80 50.96 3.42
N ILE A 227 -27.96 49.94 4.25
CA ILE A 227 -27.70 49.97 5.69
C ILE A 227 -26.49 49.09 6.01
N ARG A 228 -25.90 49.30 7.19
CA ARG A 228 -24.75 48.53 7.68
C ARG A 228 -25.04 47.75 8.96
N HIS A 229 -26.22 47.98 9.55
CA HIS A 229 -26.67 47.34 10.79
C HIS A 229 -28.08 46.78 10.58
N LEU A 230 -28.28 45.55 11.03
CA LEU A 230 -29.58 44.87 11.09
C LEU A 230 -29.83 44.44 12.53
N GLY A 231 -31.06 44.61 13.02
CA GLY A 231 -31.46 43.97 14.27
C GLY A 231 -31.73 42.49 14.05
N VAL A 232 -31.36 41.65 15.02
CA VAL A 232 -31.64 40.21 15.01
C VAL A 232 -32.67 39.90 16.08
N THR A 233 -33.76 39.26 15.71
CA THR A 233 -34.86 38.93 16.65
C THR A 233 -34.94 37.44 16.95
N GLY A 234 -35.39 37.10 18.15
CA GLY A 234 -35.73 35.75 18.56
C GLY A 234 -37.04 35.26 17.95
N ASP A 235 -37.42 34.03 18.28
CA ASP A 235 -38.68 33.43 17.82
C ASP A 235 -39.92 34.13 18.42
N ASP A 236 -39.75 34.77 19.57
CA ASP A 236 -40.77 35.56 20.30
C ASP A 236 -40.85 37.02 19.84
N GLY A 237 -40.00 37.42 18.89
CA GLY A 237 -39.92 38.79 18.39
C GLY A 237 -39.09 39.73 19.28
N GLU A 238 -38.47 39.23 20.35
CA GLU A 238 -37.53 40.01 21.17
C GLU A 238 -36.28 40.34 20.36
N LEU A 239 -35.74 41.55 20.52
CA LEU A 239 -34.49 41.94 19.89
C LEU A 239 -33.31 41.32 20.65
N LEU A 240 -32.60 40.38 20.02
CA LEU A 240 -31.42 39.73 20.57
C LEU A 240 -30.16 40.59 20.41
N GLY A 241 -30.10 41.43 19.37
CA GLY A 241 -29.01 42.38 19.17
C GLY A 241 -28.83 42.88 17.76
N LEU A 242 -27.64 43.41 17.44
CA LEU A 242 -27.30 43.94 16.12
C LEU A 242 -26.32 43.02 15.40
N MET A 243 -26.52 42.90 14.09
CA MET A 243 -25.61 42.27 13.16
C MET A 243 -25.07 43.32 12.19
N THR A 244 -23.78 43.26 11.93
CA THR A 244 -23.09 44.06 10.92
C THR A 244 -22.60 43.17 9.78
N PHE A 245 -22.13 43.82 8.72
CA PHE A 245 -21.49 43.11 7.61
C PHE A 245 -20.15 42.46 8.00
N ALA A 246 -19.46 43.00 9.01
CA ALA A 246 -18.21 42.43 9.53
C ALA A 246 -18.43 41.08 10.23
N ASP A 247 -19.58 40.90 10.90
CA ASP A 247 -19.94 39.63 11.56
C ASP A 247 -20.14 38.48 10.56
N ILE A 248 -20.63 38.81 9.35
CA ILE A 248 -20.76 37.84 8.25
C ILE A 248 -19.37 37.39 7.78
N LEU A 249 -18.39 38.30 7.71
CA LEU A 249 -17.05 37.97 7.20
C LEU A 249 -16.16 37.19 8.16
N ALA A 250 -16.15 37.56 9.44
CA ALA A 250 -15.20 37.03 10.40
C ALA A 250 -15.24 35.49 10.52
N ASN A 251 -16.38 34.87 10.17
CA ASN A 251 -16.61 33.44 10.32
C ASN A 251 -16.56 32.63 9.00
N ILE A 252 -16.69 33.27 7.82
CA ILE A 252 -16.78 32.54 6.54
C ILE A 252 -15.39 32.13 6.00
N GLU A 253 -14.36 32.95 6.18
CA GLU A 253 -13.01 32.65 5.66
C GLU A 253 -12.32 31.51 6.42
N HIS A 254 -12.54 31.40 7.74
CA HIS A 254 -11.82 30.42 8.57
C HIS A 254 -12.29 28.98 8.35
N GLU A 255 -13.60 28.76 8.19
CA GLU A 255 -14.18 27.43 8.00
C GLU A 255 -13.96 26.89 6.58
N TYR A 256 -14.00 27.76 5.56
CA TYR A 256 -13.77 27.36 4.16
C TYR A 256 -12.37 26.77 3.94
N VAL A 257 -11.35 27.49 4.43
CA VAL A 257 -9.95 27.05 4.32
C VAL A 257 -9.73 25.75 5.09
N HIS A 258 -10.44 25.55 6.21
CA HIS A 258 -10.37 24.32 6.98
C HIS A 258 -10.93 23.12 6.20
N HIS A 259 -12.14 23.22 5.65
CA HIS A 259 -12.74 22.14 4.87
C HIS A 259 -11.95 21.76 3.63
N LEU A 260 -11.39 22.74 2.90
CA LEU A 260 -10.58 22.45 1.72
C LEU A 260 -9.30 21.68 2.08
N ARG A 261 -8.67 22.02 3.22
CA ARG A 261 -7.48 21.32 3.73
C ARG A 261 -7.78 19.89 4.14
N GLU A 262 -8.94 19.64 4.75
CA GLU A 262 -9.37 18.29 5.10
C GLU A 262 -9.62 17.42 3.86
N ALA A 263 -10.38 17.93 2.89
CA ALA A 263 -10.65 17.21 1.65
C ALA A 263 -9.38 16.89 0.86
N LEU A 264 -8.41 17.83 0.82
CA LEU A 264 -7.12 17.60 0.17
C LEU A 264 -6.33 16.48 0.87
N ARG A 265 -6.25 16.51 2.21
CA ARG A 265 -5.58 15.47 3.00
C ARG A 265 -6.19 14.09 2.77
N GLU A 266 -7.52 14.00 2.72
CA GLU A 266 -8.18 12.72 2.43
C GLU A 266 -7.83 12.19 1.04
N SER A 267 -7.79 13.06 0.02
CA SER A 267 -7.41 12.65 -1.33
C SER A 267 -5.95 12.21 -1.41
N GLU A 268 -5.04 12.93 -0.76
CA GLU A 268 -3.63 12.57 -0.68
C GLU A 268 -3.44 11.20 0.01
N GLN A 269 -4.16 10.96 1.10
CA GLN A 269 -4.11 9.69 1.82
C GLN A 269 -4.59 8.52 0.94
N ARG A 270 -5.73 8.65 0.25
CA ARG A 270 -6.23 7.62 -0.68
C ARG A 270 -5.22 7.32 -1.79
N LEU A 271 -4.58 8.35 -2.33
CA LEU A 271 -3.56 8.19 -3.36
C LEU A 271 -2.32 7.47 -2.81
N ALA A 272 -1.89 7.80 -1.60
CA ALA A 272 -0.77 7.14 -0.93
C ALA A 272 -1.06 5.66 -0.67
N ASP A 273 -2.25 5.33 -0.17
CA ASP A 273 -2.68 3.95 0.11
C ASP A 273 -2.76 3.13 -1.19
N SER A 274 -3.34 3.68 -2.26
CA SER A 274 -3.40 3.03 -3.57
C SER A 274 -2.00 2.75 -4.13
N ASN A 275 -1.09 3.73 -4.06
CA ASN A 275 0.31 3.53 -4.48
C ASN A 275 1.03 2.49 -3.62
N HIS A 276 0.75 2.44 -2.31
CA HIS A 276 1.31 1.42 -1.44
C HIS A 276 0.85 0.02 -1.83
N HIS A 277 -0.45 -0.17 -2.08
CA HIS A 277 -1.01 -1.45 -2.51
C HIS A 277 -0.44 -1.90 -3.86
N LEU A 278 -0.32 -1.00 -4.84
CA LEU A 278 0.31 -1.30 -6.13
C LEU A 278 1.77 -1.74 -5.97
N ARG A 279 2.55 -1.06 -5.11
CA ARG A 279 3.94 -1.45 -4.82
C ARG A 279 4.04 -2.81 -4.14
N LEU A 280 3.13 -3.13 -3.21
CA LEU A 280 3.09 -4.45 -2.58
C LEU A 280 2.74 -5.55 -3.58
N ALA A 281 1.74 -5.32 -4.43
CA ALA A 281 1.37 -6.26 -5.48
C ALA A 281 2.52 -6.51 -6.48
N ALA A 282 3.21 -5.45 -6.93
CA ALA A 282 4.38 -5.57 -7.80
C ALA A 282 5.51 -6.35 -7.12
N LYS A 283 5.80 -6.07 -5.85
CA LYS A 283 6.80 -6.84 -5.10
C LYS A 283 6.39 -8.31 -4.94
N ALA A 284 5.13 -8.61 -4.67
CA ALA A 284 4.66 -10.00 -4.58
C ALA A 284 4.83 -10.73 -5.92
N PHE A 285 4.49 -10.08 -7.03
CA PHE A 285 4.70 -10.60 -8.38
C PHE A 285 6.18 -10.91 -8.65
N GLU A 286 7.09 -10.00 -8.28
CA GLU A 286 8.54 -10.17 -8.47
C GLU A 286 9.21 -11.18 -7.53
N SER A 287 8.73 -11.28 -6.29
CA SER A 287 9.41 -12.03 -5.21
C SER A 287 8.98 -13.49 -5.05
N THR A 288 8.01 -13.95 -5.84
CA THR A 288 7.52 -15.34 -5.75
C THR A 288 8.53 -16.33 -6.36
N PHE A 289 8.57 -17.56 -5.83
CA PHE A 289 9.37 -18.67 -6.37
C PHE A 289 8.71 -19.39 -7.55
N GLU A 290 7.38 -19.31 -7.63
CA GLU A 290 6.51 -19.83 -8.68
C GLU A 290 6.55 -18.92 -9.91
N GLY A 291 6.58 -19.52 -11.09
CA GLY A 291 6.50 -18.82 -12.36
C GLY A 291 5.11 -18.24 -12.55
N ILE A 292 5.03 -16.96 -12.90
CA ILE A 292 3.77 -16.28 -13.22
C ILE A 292 3.88 -15.74 -14.65
N LEU A 293 2.84 -16.01 -15.46
CA LEU A 293 2.63 -15.37 -16.74
C LEU A 293 1.21 -14.81 -16.82
N VAL A 294 1.06 -13.66 -17.48
CA VAL A 294 -0.23 -13.03 -17.74
C VAL A 294 -0.40 -12.90 -19.24
N THR A 295 -1.58 -13.30 -19.74
CA THR A 295 -1.97 -13.12 -21.14
C THR A 295 -3.15 -12.19 -21.27
N ASP A 296 -3.36 -11.66 -22.47
CA ASP A 296 -4.63 -11.09 -22.89
C ASP A 296 -5.71 -12.18 -23.09
N ALA A 297 -6.91 -11.77 -23.53
CA ALA A 297 -8.03 -12.66 -23.82
C ALA A 297 -7.80 -13.61 -25.02
N ASP A 298 -6.84 -13.30 -25.90
CA ASP A 298 -6.44 -14.11 -27.06
C ASP A 298 -5.22 -15.00 -26.76
N TYR A 299 -4.87 -15.15 -25.47
CA TYR A 299 -3.75 -15.97 -24.98
C TYR A 299 -2.36 -15.46 -25.39
N VAL A 300 -2.23 -14.18 -25.74
CA VAL A 300 -0.94 -13.54 -26.02
C VAL A 300 -0.31 -13.05 -24.72
N ILE A 301 0.93 -13.43 -24.46
CA ILE A 301 1.66 -13.08 -23.23
C ILE A 301 1.92 -11.58 -23.18
N GLU A 302 1.40 -10.92 -22.14
CA GLU A 302 1.63 -9.51 -21.85
C GLU A 302 2.74 -9.30 -20.82
N SER A 303 2.86 -10.20 -19.84
CA SER A 303 3.89 -10.10 -18.80
C SER A 303 4.28 -11.45 -18.21
N VAL A 304 5.50 -11.51 -17.68
CA VAL A 304 6.04 -12.65 -16.93
C VAL A 304 6.84 -12.15 -15.74
N ASN A 305 6.86 -12.91 -14.64
CA ASN A 305 7.67 -12.56 -13.47
C ASN A 305 9.12 -13.11 -13.57
N PRO A 306 10.06 -12.68 -12.71
CA PRO A 306 11.43 -13.19 -12.74
C PRO A 306 11.54 -14.71 -12.51
N ALA A 307 10.60 -15.32 -11.78
CA ALA A 307 10.58 -16.77 -11.55
C ALA A 307 10.29 -17.56 -12.83
N PHE A 308 9.40 -17.06 -13.70
CA PHE A 308 9.16 -17.62 -15.03
C PHE A 308 10.48 -17.76 -15.79
N THR A 309 11.31 -16.73 -15.79
CA THR A 309 12.61 -16.74 -16.46
C THR A 309 13.58 -17.73 -15.82
N ARG A 310 13.64 -17.81 -14.47
CA ARG A 310 14.49 -18.79 -13.78
C ARG A 310 14.10 -20.23 -14.09
N ILE A 311 12.80 -20.52 -14.17
CA ILE A 311 12.29 -21.88 -14.42
C ILE A 311 12.42 -22.23 -15.90
N THR A 312 11.91 -21.39 -16.80
CA THR A 312 11.80 -21.76 -18.23
C THR A 312 13.08 -21.46 -19.02
N GLY A 313 13.92 -20.55 -18.54
CA GLY A 313 15.09 -20.02 -19.25
C GLY A 313 14.77 -18.97 -20.32
N TYR A 314 13.49 -18.62 -20.52
CA TYR A 314 13.06 -17.57 -21.45
C TYR A 314 12.97 -16.21 -20.75
N THR A 315 13.54 -15.19 -21.37
CA THR A 315 13.44 -13.81 -20.85
C THR A 315 12.13 -13.16 -21.30
N PRO A 316 11.69 -12.06 -20.66
CA PRO A 316 10.51 -11.33 -21.09
C PRO A 316 10.54 -10.95 -22.58
N GLU A 317 11.70 -10.57 -23.10
CA GLU A 317 11.90 -10.20 -24.50
C GLU A 317 11.71 -11.36 -25.47
N ASP A 318 11.91 -12.60 -25.01
CA ASP A 318 11.68 -13.80 -25.83
C ASP A 318 10.19 -14.13 -25.99
N VAL A 319 9.36 -13.77 -24.99
CA VAL A 319 8.00 -14.34 -24.82
C VAL A 319 6.87 -13.32 -24.91
N ILE A 320 7.10 -12.04 -24.58
CA ILE A 320 6.06 -11.00 -24.67
C ILE A 320 5.60 -10.89 -26.13
N GLY A 321 4.28 -10.85 -26.35
CA GLY A 321 3.65 -10.83 -27.67
C GLY A 321 3.55 -12.21 -28.34
N ARG A 322 3.88 -13.30 -27.65
CA ARG A 322 3.74 -14.67 -28.15
C ARG A 322 2.73 -15.46 -27.32
N THR A 323 2.31 -16.61 -27.83
CA THR A 323 1.41 -17.54 -27.11
C THR A 323 2.22 -18.57 -26.30
N PRO A 324 1.72 -19.07 -25.15
CA PRO A 324 2.39 -20.07 -24.31
C PRO A 324 2.76 -21.40 -25.00
N SER A 325 2.24 -21.65 -26.21
CA SER A 325 2.58 -22.83 -27.03
C SER A 325 4.09 -23.01 -27.28
N LEU A 326 4.90 -21.95 -27.15
CA LEU A 326 6.36 -22.03 -27.23
C LEU A 326 6.99 -22.94 -26.16
N LEU A 327 6.29 -23.16 -25.03
CA LEU A 327 6.72 -24.04 -23.94
C LEU A 327 6.34 -25.50 -24.17
N ALA A 328 5.54 -25.82 -25.19
CA ALA A 328 4.98 -27.16 -25.37
C ALA A 328 6.06 -28.22 -25.60
N SER A 329 6.03 -29.29 -24.79
CA SER A 329 6.95 -30.44 -24.93
C SER A 329 6.54 -31.46 -26.00
N GLY A 330 5.30 -31.38 -26.49
CA GLY A 330 4.72 -32.38 -27.40
C GLY A 330 4.40 -33.74 -26.76
N ARG A 331 4.48 -33.86 -25.42
CA ARG A 331 4.07 -35.09 -24.70
C ARG A 331 2.56 -35.23 -24.52
N HIS A 332 1.83 -34.11 -24.52
CA HIS A 332 0.38 -34.09 -24.42
C HIS A 332 -0.25 -34.04 -25.82
N ASP A 333 -1.36 -34.75 -26.00
CA ASP A 333 -2.07 -34.78 -27.27
C ASP A 333 -2.92 -33.52 -27.50
N ALA A 334 -3.45 -33.36 -28.71
CA ALA A 334 -4.28 -32.19 -29.03
C ALA A 334 -5.62 -32.17 -28.27
N GLU A 335 -6.09 -33.31 -27.77
CA GLU A 335 -7.34 -33.41 -27.01
C GLU A 335 -7.17 -32.84 -25.60
N PHE A 336 -6.03 -33.08 -24.95
CA PHE A 336 -5.68 -32.49 -23.66
C PHE A 336 -5.78 -30.97 -23.68
N TYR A 337 -5.13 -30.31 -24.66
CA TYR A 337 -5.16 -28.86 -24.77
C TYR A 337 -6.56 -28.33 -25.09
N ARG A 338 -7.35 -29.02 -25.92
CA ARG A 338 -8.76 -28.65 -26.17
C ARG A 338 -9.61 -28.66 -24.91
N GLN A 339 -9.41 -29.66 -24.04
CA GLN A 339 -10.15 -29.74 -22.78
C GLN A 339 -9.75 -28.62 -21.81
N MET A 340 -8.45 -28.28 -21.76
CA MET A 340 -7.95 -27.15 -20.98
C MET A 340 -8.59 -25.83 -21.43
N TYR A 341 -8.53 -25.49 -22.72
CA TYR A 341 -9.12 -24.25 -23.23
C TYR A 341 -10.63 -24.18 -23.01
N ARG A 342 -11.36 -25.29 -23.20
CA ARG A 342 -12.79 -25.34 -22.88
C ARG A 342 -13.08 -25.05 -21.41
N ALA A 343 -12.27 -25.56 -20.49
CA ALA A 343 -12.43 -25.27 -19.06
C ALA A 343 -12.20 -23.78 -18.75
N LEU A 344 -11.22 -23.16 -19.41
CA LEU A 344 -10.95 -21.73 -19.28
C LEU A 344 -12.08 -20.87 -19.84
N ASP A 345 -12.62 -21.21 -21.00
CA ASP A 345 -13.71 -20.46 -21.63
C ASP A 345 -15.02 -20.57 -20.84
N THR A 346 -15.30 -21.75 -20.25
CA THR A 346 -16.58 -22.03 -19.57
C THR A 346 -16.58 -21.70 -18.08
N ALA A 347 -15.52 -22.06 -17.36
CA ALA A 347 -15.41 -21.90 -15.91
C ALA A 347 -14.44 -20.80 -15.50
N GLY A 348 -13.62 -20.26 -16.42
CA GLY A 348 -12.58 -19.29 -16.10
C GLY A 348 -11.44 -19.87 -15.27
N TYR A 349 -11.32 -21.19 -15.18
CA TYR A 349 -10.37 -21.86 -14.28
C TYR A 349 -9.89 -23.20 -14.84
N TRP A 350 -8.60 -23.48 -14.70
CA TRP A 350 -8.01 -24.79 -14.97
C TRP A 350 -6.83 -25.05 -14.05
N GLN A 351 -6.63 -26.32 -13.66
CA GLN A 351 -5.42 -26.75 -12.94
C GLN A 351 -5.03 -28.17 -13.36
N GLY A 352 -3.72 -28.46 -13.38
CA GLY A 352 -3.23 -29.81 -13.62
C GLY A 352 -1.72 -29.92 -13.80
N GLU A 353 -1.25 -31.16 -13.94
CA GLU A 353 0.14 -31.46 -14.29
C GLU A 353 0.34 -31.31 -15.81
N ILE A 354 1.35 -30.55 -16.21
CA ILE A 354 1.73 -30.36 -17.62
C ILE A 354 3.24 -30.62 -17.81
N CYS A 355 3.60 -31.16 -18.98
CA CYS A 355 4.98 -31.36 -19.38
C CYS A 355 5.37 -30.26 -20.35
N ASN A 356 6.30 -29.41 -19.96
CA ASN A 356 6.80 -28.31 -20.79
C ASN A 356 8.29 -28.46 -21.09
N ARG A 357 8.79 -27.62 -21.99
CA ARG A 357 10.18 -27.62 -22.46
C ARG A 357 10.82 -26.27 -22.16
N ARG A 358 11.94 -26.30 -21.46
CA ARG A 358 12.78 -25.12 -21.22
C ARG A 358 13.47 -24.66 -22.51
N LYS A 359 14.00 -23.43 -22.52
CA LYS A 359 14.77 -22.87 -23.65
C LYS A 359 15.98 -23.72 -24.05
N ASN A 360 16.59 -24.42 -23.10
CA ASN A 360 17.72 -25.33 -23.34
C ASN A 360 17.32 -26.70 -23.93
N GLY A 361 16.02 -26.97 -24.10
CA GLY A 361 15.48 -28.23 -24.63
C GLY A 361 15.09 -29.27 -23.59
N GLU A 362 15.43 -29.07 -22.31
CA GLU A 362 15.07 -29.95 -21.20
C GLU A 362 13.55 -30.00 -21.01
N VAL A 363 13.00 -31.21 -20.91
CA VAL A 363 11.58 -31.42 -20.61
C VAL A 363 11.42 -31.52 -19.10
N TYR A 364 10.52 -30.72 -18.55
CA TYR A 364 10.24 -30.65 -17.12
C TYR A 364 8.74 -30.79 -16.86
N VAL A 365 8.40 -31.22 -15.64
CA VAL A 365 7.02 -31.38 -15.20
C VAL A 365 6.68 -30.21 -14.29
N GLU A 366 5.58 -29.53 -14.58
CA GLU A 366 5.07 -28.45 -13.75
C GLU A 366 3.63 -28.71 -13.32
N TRP A 367 3.28 -28.19 -12.16
CA TRP A 367 1.89 -28.02 -11.77
C TRP A 367 1.45 -26.62 -12.17
N LEU A 368 0.45 -26.51 -13.04
CA LEU A 368 -0.02 -25.26 -13.62
C LEU A 368 -1.45 -24.99 -13.16
N THR A 369 -1.69 -23.76 -12.70
CA THR A 369 -3.02 -23.22 -12.37
C THR A 369 -3.26 -21.96 -13.20
N ILE A 370 -4.44 -21.85 -13.81
CA ILE A 370 -4.81 -20.74 -14.69
C ILE A 370 -6.16 -20.18 -14.22
N ASN A 371 -6.23 -18.87 -14.04
CA ASN A 371 -7.45 -18.15 -13.69
C ASN A 371 -7.74 -17.03 -14.70
N ALA A 372 -9.00 -16.89 -15.10
CA ALA A 372 -9.48 -15.77 -15.90
C ALA A 372 -9.73 -14.54 -15.03
N VAL A 373 -9.33 -13.37 -15.51
CA VAL A 373 -9.64 -12.06 -14.94
C VAL A 373 -10.73 -11.42 -15.79
N ARG A 374 -11.74 -10.84 -15.13
CA ARG A 374 -12.90 -10.25 -15.78
C ARG A 374 -13.05 -8.77 -15.45
N ASP A 375 -13.61 -8.00 -16.39
CA ASP A 375 -13.98 -6.61 -16.18
C ASP A 375 -15.35 -6.47 -15.48
N GLY A 376 -15.81 -5.22 -15.33
CA GLY A 376 -17.12 -4.91 -14.72
C GLY A 376 -18.33 -5.39 -15.52
N ASP A 377 -18.14 -5.79 -16.78
CA ASP A 377 -19.17 -6.32 -17.69
C ASP A 377 -19.08 -7.86 -17.83
N ASP A 378 -18.33 -8.52 -16.92
CA ASP A 378 -18.10 -9.98 -16.88
C ASP A 378 -17.34 -10.55 -18.08
N ARG A 379 -16.67 -9.69 -18.87
CA ARG A 379 -15.85 -10.10 -20.02
C ARG A 379 -14.45 -10.48 -19.56
N ILE A 380 -13.92 -11.58 -20.09
CA ILE A 380 -12.53 -11.97 -19.82
C ILE A 380 -11.60 -10.94 -20.46
N THR A 381 -10.71 -10.35 -19.66
CA THR A 381 -9.68 -9.42 -20.14
C THR A 381 -8.32 -10.10 -20.20
N ASN A 382 -8.04 -10.98 -19.25
CA ASN A 382 -6.73 -11.60 -19.10
C ASN A 382 -6.83 -13.03 -18.53
N TYR A 383 -5.77 -13.80 -18.72
CA TYR A 383 -5.53 -15.03 -17.95
C TYR A 383 -4.25 -14.91 -17.14
N VAL A 384 -4.29 -15.33 -15.88
CA VAL A 384 -3.13 -15.42 -14.99
C VAL A 384 -2.80 -16.88 -14.78
N ALA A 385 -1.61 -17.29 -15.24
CA ALA A 385 -1.08 -18.62 -15.10
C ALA A 385 0.03 -18.63 -14.03
N VAL A 386 -0.08 -19.50 -13.04
CA VAL A 386 0.92 -19.72 -11.99
C VAL A 386 1.37 -21.16 -12.04
N PHE A 387 2.68 -21.40 -12.09
CA PHE A 387 3.24 -22.74 -12.15
C PHE A 387 4.47 -22.94 -11.27
N THR A 388 4.62 -24.18 -10.82
CA THR A 388 5.73 -24.62 -9.98
C THR A 388 6.40 -25.82 -10.62
N ASP A 389 7.73 -25.77 -10.69
CA ASP A 389 8.55 -26.87 -11.20
C ASP A 389 8.56 -28.03 -10.18
N PHE A 390 7.98 -29.16 -10.57
CA PHE A 390 7.90 -30.36 -9.73
C PHE A 390 9.10 -31.32 -9.92
N THR A 391 10.03 -30.98 -10.81
CA THR A 391 11.11 -31.89 -11.24
C THR A 391 12.08 -32.21 -10.09
N THR A 392 12.45 -31.21 -9.28
CA THR A 392 13.38 -31.40 -8.15
C THR A 392 12.78 -32.23 -7.02
N ARG A 393 11.47 -32.09 -6.77
CA ARG A 393 10.79 -32.85 -5.72
C ARG A 393 10.65 -34.33 -6.08
N LYS A 394 10.22 -34.66 -7.31
CA LYS A 394 10.14 -36.06 -7.76
C LYS A 394 11.53 -36.72 -7.78
N ALA A 395 12.55 -36.01 -8.29
CA ALA A 395 13.93 -36.52 -8.27
C ALA A 395 14.47 -36.74 -6.85
N ALA A 396 14.15 -35.85 -5.90
CA ALA A 396 14.54 -36.02 -4.50
C ALA A 396 13.79 -37.19 -3.82
N GLU A 397 12.51 -37.38 -4.12
CA GLU A 397 11.72 -38.52 -3.63
C GLU A 397 12.23 -39.86 -4.19
N GLU A 398 12.58 -39.92 -5.48
CA GLU A 398 13.19 -41.10 -6.12
C GLU A 398 14.59 -41.38 -5.56
N GLN A 399 15.41 -40.35 -5.38
CA GLN A 399 16.73 -40.49 -4.78
C GLN A 399 16.66 -40.92 -3.32
N MET A 400 15.72 -40.40 -2.53
CA MET A 400 15.47 -40.85 -1.16
C MET A 400 15.01 -42.31 -1.14
N ARG A 401 14.14 -42.72 -2.07
CA ARG A 401 13.71 -44.12 -2.19
C ARG A 401 14.88 -45.03 -2.56
N PHE A 402 15.74 -44.61 -3.48
CA PHE A 402 16.94 -45.34 -3.86
C PHE A 402 17.90 -45.49 -2.68
N LEU A 403 18.21 -44.40 -1.97
CA LEU A 403 19.09 -44.43 -0.78
C LEU A 403 18.51 -45.24 0.39
N ALA A 404 17.18 -45.31 0.52
CA ALA A 404 16.53 -46.15 1.53
C ALA A 404 16.65 -47.66 1.22
N GLN A 405 16.90 -48.03 -0.04
CA GLN A 405 16.88 -49.42 -0.52
C GLN A 405 18.25 -49.94 -1.01
N HIS A 406 19.20 -49.06 -1.29
CA HIS A 406 20.52 -49.40 -1.83
C HIS A 406 21.67 -48.93 -0.93
N ASP A 407 22.80 -49.62 -1.01
CA ASP A 407 24.06 -49.22 -0.38
C ASP A 407 24.67 -48.05 -1.17
N ALA A 408 24.95 -46.94 -0.48
CA ALA A 408 25.37 -45.69 -1.12
C ALA A 408 26.73 -45.78 -1.83
N LEU A 409 27.60 -46.72 -1.43
CA LEU A 409 28.94 -46.86 -2.00
C LEU A 409 28.94 -47.77 -3.25
N THR A 410 28.25 -48.91 -3.16
CA THR A 410 28.31 -49.95 -4.19
C THR A 410 27.10 -49.95 -5.13
N GLY A 411 25.99 -49.30 -4.75
CA GLY A 411 24.73 -49.31 -5.49
C GLY A 411 23.95 -50.64 -5.37
N LEU A 412 24.48 -51.63 -4.64
CA LEU A 412 23.82 -52.90 -4.38
C LEU A 412 22.62 -52.75 -3.46
N SER A 413 21.78 -53.79 -3.37
CA SER A 413 20.67 -53.80 -2.41
C SER A 413 21.22 -53.67 -0.98
N ASN A 414 20.57 -52.86 -0.14
CA ASN A 414 20.92 -52.79 1.28
C ASN A 414 20.17 -53.85 2.09
N ARG A 415 20.40 -53.87 3.42
CA ARG A 415 19.74 -54.79 4.35
C ARG A 415 18.21 -54.77 4.24
N GLY A 416 17.61 -53.60 4.05
CA GLY A 416 16.16 -53.45 3.94
C GLY A 416 15.60 -54.09 2.68
N LEU A 417 16.21 -53.81 1.52
CA LEU A 417 15.78 -54.38 0.24
C LEU A 417 16.03 -55.89 0.17
N LEU A 418 17.14 -56.39 0.73
CA LEU A 418 17.39 -57.84 0.84
C LEU A 418 16.27 -58.54 1.62
N ARG A 419 15.88 -57.97 2.78
CA ARG A 419 14.81 -58.55 3.61
C ARG A 419 13.48 -58.60 2.85
N ASP A 420 13.13 -57.53 2.13
CA ASP A 420 11.92 -57.50 1.29
C ASP A 420 11.96 -58.57 0.19
N ARG A 421 13.11 -58.75 -0.47
CA ARG A 421 13.28 -59.82 -1.48
C ARG A 421 13.14 -61.21 -0.87
N LEU A 422 13.77 -61.48 0.27
CA LEU A 422 13.62 -62.75 0.98
C LEU A 422 12.16 -63.04 1.39
N LEU A 423 11.44 -62.02 1.89
CA LEU A 423 10.02 -62.13 2.24
C LEU A 423 9.12 -62.49 1.04
N ARG A 424 9.54 -62.15 -0.18
CA ARG A 424 8.83 -62.52 -1.42
C ARG A 424 9.29 -63.87 -1.98
N ALA A 425 10.60 -64.12 -1.98
CA ALA A 425 11.22 -65.30 -2.54
C ALA A 425 10.85 -66.58 -1.76
N ILE A 426 10.79 -66.53 -0.42
CA ILE A 426 10.46 -67.70 0.42
C ILE A 426 9.06 -68.25 0.10
N PRO A 427 7.96 -67.47 0.13
CA PRO A 427 6.64 -67.97 -0.27
C PRO A 427 6.57 -68.45 -1.72
N HIS A 428 7.33 -67.81 -2.62
CA HIS A 428 7.38 -68.22 -4.02
C HIS A 428 8.04 -69.59 -4.18
N ALA A 429 9.21 -69.79 -3.57
CA ALA A 429 9.93 -71.05 -3.55
C ALA A 429 9.10 -72.18 -2.92
N HIS A 430 8.42 -71.90 -1.81
CA HIS A 430 7.52 -72.84 -1.14
C HIS A 430 6.40 -73.34 -2.06
N ARG A 431 5.69 -72.43 -2.74
CA ARG A 431 4.58 -72.79 -3.64
C ARG A 431 5.03 -73.63 -4.84
N ASN A 432 6.24 -73.38 -5.33
CA ASN A 432 6.77 -74.03 -6.52
C ASN A 432 7.64 -75.27 -6.21
N GLY A 433 7.76 -75.66 -4.93
CA GLY A 433 8.61 -76.77 -4.52
C GLY A 433 10.10 -76.55 -4.86
N ARG A 434 10.53 -75.28 -4.93
CA ARG A 434 11.90 -74.87 -5.20
C ARG A 434 12.64 -74.53 -3.92
N LYS A 435 13.97 -74.52 -4.00
CA LYS A 435 14.86 -74.07 -2.93
C LYS A 435 15.41 -72.68 -3.27
N LEU A 436 15.90 -71.98 -2.26
CA LEU A 436 16.71 -70.78 -2.43
C LEU A 436 17.96 -70.87 -1.54
N ALA A 437 19.02 -70.17 -1.94
CA ALA A 437 20.26 -70.12 -1.16
C ALA A 437 20.55 -68.70 -0.71
N VAL A 438 20.84 -68.54 0.58
CA VAL A 438 21.43 -67.32 1.15
C VAL A 438 22.91 -67.57 1.34
N ILE A 439 23.73 -66.85 0.59
CA ILE A 439 25.18 -66.95 0.61
C ILE A 439 25.71 -65.69 1.28
N PHE A 440 26.29 -65.84 2.47
CA PHE A 440 26.91 -64.77 3.23
C PHE A 440 28.41 -64.75 2.93
N LEU A 441 28.96 -63.59 2.61
CA LEU A 441 30.36 -63.39 2.26
C LEU A 441 30.98 -62.32 3.13
N ASP A 442 32.18 -62.59 3.61
CA ASP A 442 33.01 -61.64 4.34
C ASP A 442 34.39 -61.57 3.66
N LEU A 443 34.92 -60.35 3.48
CA LEU A 443 36.24 -60.17 2.87
C LEU A 443 37.34 -60.33 3.90
N ASN A 444 38.21 -61.31 3.70
CA ASN A 444 39.33 -61.55 4.60
C ASN A 444 40.34 -60.40 4.50
N ASP A 445 40.89 -60.00 5.64
CA ASP A 445 41.91 -58.95 5.77
C ASP A 445 41.55 -57.57 5.16
N PHE A 446 40.26 -57.29 4.90
CA PHE A 446 39.82 -56.00 4.37
C PHE A 446 40.23 -54.82 5.27
N LYS A 447 40.24 -55.02 6.58
CA LYS A 447 40.74 -54.03 7.54
C LYS A 447 42.20 -53.65 7.29
N ILE A 448 43.06 -54.60 6.91
CA ILE A 448 44.47 -54.35 6.61
C ILE A 448 44.61 -53.42 5.39
N ILE A 449 43.75 -53.60 4.38
CA ILE A 449 43.70 -52.73 3.20
C ILE A 449 43.38 -51.29 3.63
N ASN A 450 42.34 -51.10 4.44
CA ASN A 450 41.96 -49.77 4.96
C ASN A 450 43.08 -49.13 5.80
N ASP A 451 43.67 -49.90 6.72
CA ASP A 451 44.68 -49.40 7.66
C ASP A 451 46.01 -49.07 6.95
N THR A 452 46.33 -49.78 5.87
CA THR A 452 47.61 -49.63 5.14
C THR A 452 47.53 -48.66 3.97
N LEU A 453 46.40 -48.64 3.25
CA LEU A 453 46.24 -47.91 1.98
C LEU A 453 45.16 -46.82 2.03
N GLY A 454 44.48 -46.69 3.16
CA GLY A 454 43.44 -45.69 3.38
C GLY A 454 42.06 -46.13 2.88
N HIS A 455 41.04 -45.39 3.31
CA HIS A 455 39.64 -45.68 3.00
C HIS A 455 39.30 -45.60 1.51
N GLU A 456 40.00 -44.79 0.71
CA GLU A 456 39.79 -44.76 -0.74
C GLU A 456 40.11 -46.10 -1.42
N ALA A 457 41.18 -46.77 -0.98
CA ALA A 457 41.56 -48.09 -1.48
C ALA A 457 40.55 -49.17 -1.04
N GLY A 458 40.03 -49.06 0.19
CA GLY A 458 38.96 -49.92 0.68
C GLY A 458 37.67 -49.73 -0.11
N ASP A 459 37.24 -48.50 -0.33
CA ASP A 459 36.05 -48.16 -1.10
C ASP A 459 36.13 -48.66 -2.55
N TYR A 460 37.30 -48.52 -3.17
CA TYR A 460 37.56 -49.06 -4.50
C TYR A 460 37.48 -50.60 -4.52
N THR A 461 38.07 -51.25 -3.51
CA THR A 461 38.02 -52.71 -3.35
C THR A 461 36.58 -53.20 -3.24
N LEU A 462 35.76 -52.54 -2.41
CA LEU A 462 34.34 -52.88 -2.24
C LEU A 462 33.53 -52.70 -3.53
N LYS A 463 33.79 -51.64 -4.30
CA LYS A 463 33.16 -51.43 -5.63
C LYS A 463 33.56 -52.51 -6.62
N ALA A 464 34.83 -52.89 -6.67
CA ALA A 464 35.32 -53.95 -7.55
C ALA A 464 34.73 -55.32 -7.18
N VAL A 465 34.64 -55.64 -5.88
CA VAL A 465 33.97 -56.86 -5.39
C VAL A 465 32.49 -56.85 -5.74
N ALA A 466 31.79 -55.73 -5.54
CA ALA A 466 30.38 -55.60 -5.90
C ALA A 466 30.14 -55.88 -7.40
N GLN A 467 30.96 -55.30 -8.29
CA GLN A 467 30.88 -55.56 -9.73
C GLN A 467 31.15 -57.02 -10.09
N ARG A 468 32.15 -57.64 -9.46
CA ARG A 468 32.47 -59.07 -9.67
C ARG A 468 31.31 -59.97 -9.23
N LEU A 469 30.73 -59.70 -8.06
CA LEU A 469 29.57 -60.43 -7.55
C LEU A 469 28.37 -60.32 -8.49
N THR A 470 28.04 -59.11 -8.96
CA THR A 470 26.94 -58.91 -9.92
C THR A 470 27.19 -59.64 -11.24
N GLY A 471 28.43 -59.71 -11.72
CA GLY A 471 28.78 -60.49 -12.92
C GLY A 471 28.78 -62.02 -12.70
N CYS A 472 28.78 -62.47 -11.45
CA CYS A 472 28.75 -63.90 -11.13
C CYS A 472 27.35 -64.49 -11.21
N VAL A 473 26.33 -63.69 -10.92
CA VAL A 473 24.94 -64.13 -10.74
C VAL A 473 24.05 -63.73 -11.93
N ARG A 474 22.81 -64.23 -11.96
CA ARG A 474 21.83 -63.90 -13.01
C ARG A 474 21.05 -62.64 -12.66
N ALA A 475 20.25 -62.14 -13.60
CA ALA A 475 19.44 -60.95 -13.39
C ALA A 475 18.33 -61.16 -12.34
N GLU A 476 17.84 -62.40 -12.21
CA GLU A 476 16.87 -62.80 -11.19
C GLU A 476 17.47 -62.91 -9.77
N ASP A 477 18.79 -63.08 -9.65
CA ASP A 477 19.46 -63.20 -8.36
C ASP A 477 19.71 -61.83 -7.71
N THR A 478 19.90 -61.81 -6.40
CA THR A 478 20.15 -60.56 -5.66
C THR A 478 21.55 -60.53 -5.07
N VAL A 479 22.30 -59.46 -5.34
CA VAL A 479 23.52 -59.14 -4.60
C VAL A 479 23.24 -57.94 -3.68
N SER A 480 23.61 -58.09 -2.42
CA SER A 480 23.39 -57.09 -1.36
C SER A 480 24.66 -56.83 -0.58
N ARG A 481 24.82 -55.63 -0.05
CA ARG A 481 25.87 -55.28 0.92
C ARG A 481 25.20 -54.86 2.23
N LEU A 482 25.56 -55.53 3.33
CA LEU A 482 24.95 -55.25 4.64
C LEU A 482 25.65 -54.10 5.37
N GLY A 483 26.94 -53.91 5.10
CA GLY A 483 27.80 -52.89 5.71
C GLY A 483 29.24 -53.41 5.78
N GLY A 484 30.23 -52.51 5.90
CA GLY A 484 31.64 -52.92 5.97
C GLY A 484 32.07 -53.77 4.76
N ASP A 485 32.60 -54.94 5.05
CA ASP A 485 33.06 -56.01 4.15
C ASP A 485 32.04 -57.13 3.92
N GLU A 486 30.83 -57.02 4.46
CA GLU A 486 29.81 -58.08 4.41
C GLU A 486 28.90 -57.96 3.17
N PHE A 487 28.87 -59.02 2.37
CA PHE A 487 27.98 -59.16 1.21
C PHE A 487 27.06 -60.36 1.37
N ILE A 488 25.86 -60.29 0.78
CA ILE A 488 24.94 -61.41 0.67
C ILE A 488 24.52 -61.59 -0.77
N VAL A 489 24.57 -62.84 -1.24
CA VAL A 489 23.96 -63.26 -2.50
C VAL A 489 22.76 -64.14 -2.20
N LEU A 490 21.60 -63.78 -2.76
CA LEU A 490 20.39 -64.60 -2.75
C LEU A 490 20.23 -65.23 -4.13
N LEU A 491 20.27 -66.56 -4.18
CA LEU A 491 19.97 -67.34 -5.38
C LEU A 491 18.56 -67.91 -5.28
N GLU A 492 17.76 -67.66 -6.31
CA GLU A 492 16.37 -68.11 -6.38
C GLU A 492 16.21 -69.33 -7.31
N GLU A 493 15.06 -69.99 -7.23
CA GLU A 493 14.66 -71.10 -8.13
C GLU A 493 15.60 -72.33 -8.20
N LEU A 494 16.32 -72.64 -7.14
CA LEU A 494 17.20 -73.82 -7.09
C LEU A 494 16.40 -75.12 -7.07
N GLY A 495 16.86 -76.13 -7.83
CA GLY A 495 16.31 -77.49 -7.79
C GLY A 495 16.88 -78.33 -6.65
N SER A 496 18.15 -78.10 -6.29
CA SER A 496 18.85 -78.78 -5.20
C SER A 496 19.84 -77.85 -4.50
N ALA A 497 20.29 -78.22 -3.29
CA ALA A 497 21.35 -77.47 -2.59
C ALA A 497 22.69 -77.49 -3.36
N ALA A 498 22.94 -78.52 -4.16
CA ALA A 498 24.16 -78.64 -4.96
C ALA A 498 24.20 -77.62 -6.12
N ASP A 499 23.05 -77.09 -6.54
CA ASP A 499 22.95 -76.12 -7.63
C ASP A 499 23.61 -74.77 -7.28
N ALA A 500 23.77 -74.49 -5.97
CA ALA A 500 24.46 -73.29 -5.49
C ALA A 500 25.99 -73.39 -5.62
N ILE A 501 26.56 -74.60 -5.64
CA ILE A 501 28.01 -74.83 -5.60
C ILE A 501 28.75 -74.16 -6.78
N PRO A 502 28.32 -74.34 -8.05
CA PRO A 502 29.02 -73.71 -9.18
C PRO A 502 29.02 -72.18 -9.11
N VAL A 503 27.96 -71.58 -8.55
CA VAL A 503 27.86 -70.13 -8.39
C VAL A 503 28.79 -69.65 -7.28
N VAL A 504 28.84 -70.36 -6.15
CA VAL A 504 29.79 -70.08 -5.05
C VAL A 504 31.23 -70.20 -5.52
N ASP A 505 31.57 -71.26 -6.25
CA ASP A 505 32.91 -71.47 -6.82
C ASP A 505 33.31 -70.31 -7.74
N LYS A 506 32.39 -69.89 -8.62
CA LYS A 506 32.58 -68.73 -9.50
C LYS A 506 32.79 -67.44 -8.70
N ILE A 507 32.03 -67.23 -7.62
CA ILE A 507 32.15 -66.05 -6.76
C ILE A 507 33.53 -66.01 -6.06
N VAL A 508 33.94 -67.12 -5.44
CA VAL A 508 35.23 -67.22 -4.75
C VAL A 508 36.39 -66.96 -5.72
N GLU A 509 36.35 -67.57 -6.91
CA GLU A 509 37.36 -67.38 -7.94
C GLU A 509 37.40 -65.93 -8.46
N ALA A 510 36.24 -65.31 -8.67
CA ALA A 510 36.15 -63.94 -9.15
C ALA A 510 36.67 -62.94 -8.11
N ILE A 511 36.34 -63.11 -6.84
CA ILE A 511 36.83 -62.24 -5.75
C ILE A 511 38.36 -62.38 -5.60
N GLY A 512 38.89 -63.60 -5.71
CA GLY A 512 40.33 -63.88 -5.59
C GLY A 512 41.20 -63.27 -6.70
N GLN A 513 40.63 -62.77 -7.79
CA GLN A 513 41.41 -62.12 -8.85
C GLN A 513 42.08 -60.83 -8.36
N PRO A 514 43.32 -60.51 -8.75
CA PRO A 514 43.97 -59.25 -8.38
C PRO A 514 43.15 -58.01 -8.78
N ILE A 515 43.09 -57.00 -7.91
CA ILE A 515 42.43 -55.71 -8.16
C ILE A 515 43.51 -54.65 -8.34
N ASP A 516 43.57 -54.02 -9.52
CA ASP A 516 44.52 -52.93 -9.78
C ASP A 516 44.00 -51.62 -9.18
N PHE A 517 44.75 -51.08 -8.21
CA PHE A 517 44.54 -49.78 -7.60
C PHE A 517 45.83 -48.96 -7.67
N GLY A 518 45.88 -47.96 -8.56
CA GLY A 518 47.01 -47.06 -8.69
C GLY A 518 48.32 -47.76 -9.11
N GLY A 519 48.25 -48.84 -9.89
CA GLY A 519 49.40 -49.63 -10.32
C GLY A 519 49.88 -50.67 -9.30
N ARG A 520 49.15 -50.86 -8.20
CA ARG A 520 49.37 -51.91 -7.20
C ARG A 520 48.30 -52.98 -7.34
N GLN A 521 48.70 -54.24 -7.22
CA GLN A 521 47.78 -55.38 -7.23
C GLN A 521 47.35 -55.69 -5.80
N LEU A 522 46.07 -55.47 -5.49
CA LEU A 522 45.45 -55.86 -4.24
C LEU A 522 44.90 -57.28 -4.40
N GLN A 523 45.24 -58.17 -3.48
CA GLN A 523 44.62 -59.48 -3.38
C GLN A 523 43.71 -59.52 -2.17
N VAL A 524 42.51 -60.05 -2.37
CA VAL A 524 41.50 -60.21 -1.34
C VAL A 524 40.93 -61.60 -1.50
N SER A 525 40.77 -62.31 -0.37
CA SER A 525 40.04 -63.57 -0.34
C SER A 525 38.72 -63.36 0.40
N THR A 526 37.82 -64.32 0.32
CA THR A 526 36.53 -64.25 1.00
C THR A 526 36.24 -65.56 1.73
N SER A 527 35.62 -65.44 2.90
CA SER A 527 35.04 -66.55 3.63
C SER A 527 33.54 -66.57 3.34
N VAL A 528 32.99 -67.74 2.99
CA VAL A 528 31.60 -67.85 2.54
C VAL A 528 30.79 -68.85 3.35
N GLY A 529 29.58 -68.49 3.73
CA GLY A 529 28.62 -69.33 4.43
C GLY A 529 27.32 -69.46 3.66
N ILE A 530 26.76 -70.66 3.59
CA ILE A 530 25.60 -70.96 2.74
C ILE A 530 24.47 -71.55 3.59
N SER A 531 23.30 -70.92 3.52
CA SER A 531 22.05 -71.42 4.09
C SER A 531 21.05 -71.73 2.97
N ILE A 532 20.32 -72.84 3.08
CA ILE A 532 19.40 -73.32 2.05
C ILE A 532 17.99 -73.38 2.63
N TYR A 533 17.04 -72.71 1.98
CA TYR A 533 15.63 -72.88 2.32
C TYR A 533 15.06 -74.12 1.62
N PRO A 534 14.22 -74.94 2.28
CA PRO A 534 13.77 -74.82 3.68
C PRO A 534 14.67 -75.56 4.69
N ASP A 535 15.75 -76.20 4.24
CA ASP A 535 16.55 -77.14 5.04
C ASP A 535 17.23 -76.48 6.27
N HIS A 536 17.67 -75.23 6.11
CA HIS A 536 18.48 -74.48 7.06
C HIS A 536 17.70 -73.28 7.65
N GLY A 537 16.38 -73.26 7.52
CA GLY A 537 15.52 -72.23 8.09
C GLY A 537 14.32 -71.90 7.19
N THR A 538 13.28 -71.30 7.77
CA THR A 538 12.05 -70.94 7.04
C THR A 538 11.73 -69.45 7.05
N GLU A 539 12.45 -68.66 7.85
CA GLU A 539 12.29 -67.21 7.93
C GLU A 539 13.53 -66.47 7.40
N PRO A 540 13.39 -65.24 6.85
CA PRO A 540 14.51 -64.46 6.32
C PRO A 540 15.67 -64.28 7.32
N ASP A 541 15.36 -63.88 8.56
CA ASP A 541 16.38 -63.58 9.58
C ASP A 541 17.09 -64.85 10.04
N GLU A 542 16.38 -65.98 10.08
CA GLU A 542 16.95 -67.27 10.40
C GLU A 542 17.94 -67.74 9.32
N LEU A 543 17.56 -67.65 8.05
CA LEU A 543 18.40 -68.04 6.92
C LEU A 543 19.69 -67.22 6.86
N VAL A 544 19.58 -65.89 7.04
CA VAL A 544 20.76 -64.99 7.06
C VAL A 544 21.67 -65.31 8.23
N ARG A 545 21.12 -65.46 9.44
CA ARG A 545 21.90 -65.80 10.65
C ARG A 545 22.60 -67.15 10.51
N ASN A 546 21.95 -68.13 9.90
CA ASN A 546 22.53 -69.46 9.69
C ASN A 546 23.62 -69.43 8.62
N ALA A 547 23.47 -68.62 7.56
CA ALA A 547 24.53 -68.39 6.59
C ALA A 547 25.75 -67.68 7.22
N ASP A 548 25.52 -66.67 8.05
CA ASP A 548 26.57 -65.97 8.82
C ASP A 548 27.34 -66.94 9.75
N ALA A 549 26.62 -67.78 10.51
CA ALA A 549 27.25 -68.79 11.38
C ALA A 549 28.11 -69.80 10.58
N ALA A 550 27.69 -70.19 9.38
CA ALA A 550 28.47 -71.06 8.50
C ALA A 550 29.70 -70.34 7.92
N MET A 551 29.59 -69.04 7.62
CA MET A 551 30.68 -68.20 7.15
C MET A 551 31.75 -68.05 8.23
N TYR A 552 31.34 -67.78 9.48
CA TYR A 552 32.26 -67.69 10.61
C TYR A 552 33.04 -68.99 10.83
N GLN A 553 32.39 -70.15 10.63
CA GLN A 553 33.04 -71.45 10.68
C GLN A 553 33.98 -71.71 9.49
N ALA A 554 33.74 -71.11 8.32
CA ALA A 554 34.68 -71.14 7.20
C ALA A 554 35.89 -70.26 7.50
N LYS A 555 35.67 -69.07 8.05
CA LYS A 555 36.73 -68.12 8.41
C LYS A 555 37.68 -68.63 9.50
N ALA A 556 37.20 -69.47 10.42
CA ALA A 556 38.02 -70.11 11.44
C ALA A 556 38.84 -71.31 10.92
N ASP A 557 38.57 -71.76 9.69
CA ASP A 557 39.22 -72.90 9.05
C ASP A 557 39.95 -72.40 7.80
N ASP A 558 41.23 -72.03 7.94
CA ASP A 558 42.06 -71.51 6.84
C ASP A 558 42.14 -72.44 5.62
N SER A 559 41.73 -73.71 5.77
CA SER A 559 41.65 -74.68 4.68
C SER A 559 40.32 -74.64 3.91
N CYS A 560 39.37 -73.77 4.27
CA CYS A 560 38.01 -73.79 3.73
C CYS A 560 37.50 -72.44 3.22
N ALA A 561 37.33 -72.31 1.90
CA ALA A 561 36.80 -71.08 1.31
C ALA A 561 35.29 -70.88 1.55
N TYR A 562 34.51 -71.96 1.72
CA TYR A 562 33.08 -71.88 1.96
C TYR A 562 32.51 -73.07 2.75
N ARG A 563 31.38 -72.86 3.44
CA ARG A 563 30.66 -73.91 4.21
C ARG A 563 29.15 -73.80 4.11
N PHE A 564 28.46 -74.94 4.10
CA PHE A 564 27.00 -75.00 4.29
C PHE A 564 26.65 -75.06 5.78
N PHE A 565 25.51 -74.46 6.17
CA PHE A 565 24.96 -74.54 7.51
C PHE A 565 24.41 -75.95 7.79
N SER A 566 25.28 -76.86 8.25
CA SER A 566 25.01 -78.28 8.57
C SER A 566 24.67 -79.19 7.38
N GLY A 567 25.38 -80.33 7.25
CA GLY A 567 24.90 -81.50 6.50
C GLY A 567 25.61 -81.92 5.19
N LEU A 568 26.45 -81.09 4.57
CA LEU A 568 27.22 -81.48 3.37
C LEU A 568 28.71 -81.15 3.54
N PRO A 569 29.62 -82.15 3.58
CA PRO A 569 31.05 -81.90 3.61
C PRO A 569 31.51 -81.56 2.18
N VAL A 570 31.39 -80.29 1.80
CA VAL A 570 32.04 -79.78 0.60
C VAL A 570 32.88 -78.60 1.04
N CYS A 571 34.15 -78.90 1.35
CA CYS A 571 35.16 -77.90 1.62
C CYS A 571 36.11 -77.90 0.42
N ARG A 572 36.13 -76.82 -0.35
CA ARG A 572 37.16 -76.61 -1.37
C ARG A 572 38.37 -75.97 -0.66
N PRO A 573 39.59 -76.53 -0.80
CA PRO A 573 40.78 -75.94 -0.21
C PRO A 573 41.00 -74.52 -0.73
N ALA A 574 41.32 -73.58 0.17
CA ALA A 574 41.72 -72.23 -0.20
C ALA A 574 42.94 -72.29 -1.14
N ALA A 575 42.93 -71.53 -2.23
CA ALA A 575 44.08 -71.45 -3.12
C ALA A 575 45.21 -70.67 -2.41
N SER A 576 46.37 -71.31 -2.25
CA SER A 576 47.59 -70.79 -1.64
C SER A 576 48.25 -69.67 -2.43
#